data_AF-G0J4I5-F1
#
_entry.id   AF-G0J4I5-F1
#
_cell.length_a   1.000
_cell.length_b   1.000
_cell.length_c   1.000
_cell.angle_alpha   90.00
_cell.angle_beta   90.00
_cell.angle_gamma   90.00
#
_symmetry.space_group_name_H-M   'P 1'
#
loop_
_entity.id
_entity.type
_entity.pdbx_description
1 polymer ?
#
loop_
_entity_poly.entity_id
_entity_poly.type
_entity_poly.pdbx_seq_one_letter_code
_entity_poly.pdbx_strand_id
1 'polypeptide(L)'
;MRHSELLILNFTEIRRRSIKLWKGLPESHYHWKPDEKAMSAMEMIRHVLEADYGWNIIINRGSMANYQSPWENQPMKILTEELEFAEPHRQAFLESVGKFSDKELDETEIIHPGNGEKKILGKYLLRIGYHESVHAGQFQCYLRAMNIKRPDIWD
;
A
#
# COMPACT_ATOMS: atom_id res chain seq x y z
N MET A 1 -13.99 -20.70 0.86
CA MET A 1 -13.05 -19.61 0.53
C MET A 1 -11.68 -20.06 0.99
N ARG A 2 -10.69 -20.09 0.09
CA ARG A 2 -9.28 -20.36 0.43
C ARG A 2 -8.68 -19.20 1.22
N HIS A 3 -7.58 -19.40 1.95
CA HIS A 3 -6.97 -18.32 2.71
C HIS A 3 -6.52 -17.16 1.81
N SER A 4 -5.99 -17.47 0.63
CA SER A 4 -5.58 -16.46 -0.37
C SER A 4 -6.75 -15.62 -0.89
N GLU A 5 -7.94 -16.20 -1.05
CA GLU A 5 -9.13 -15.47 -1.48
C GLU A 5 -9.58 -14.45 -0.43
N LEU A 6 -9.53 -14.82 0.86
CA LEU A 6 -9.84 -13.90 1.95
C LEU A 6 -8.81 -12.76 2.07
N LEU A 7 -7.52 -13.08 1.89
CA LEU A 7 -6.45 -12.08 1.89
C LEU A 7 -6.62 -11.09 0.74
N ILE A 8 -6.90 -11.57 -0.48
CA ILE A 8 -7.19 -10.72 -1.64
C ILE A 8 -8.40 -9.83 -1.37
N LEU A 9 -9.50 -10.39 -0.86
CA LEU A 9 -10.69 -9.61 -0.50
C LEU A 9 -10.34 -8.48 0.49
N ASN A 10 -9.57 -8.79 1.54
CA ASN A 10 -9.11 -7.80 2.51
C ASN A 10 -8.27 -6.69 1.84
N PHE A 11 -7.30 -7.05 0.99
CA PHE A 11 -6.49 -6.06 0.26
C PHE A 11 -7.34 -5.17 -0.67
N THR A 12 -8.30 -5.76 -1.38
CA THR A 12 -9.20 -5.04 -2.28
C THR A 12 -10.08 -4.05 -1.52
N GLU A 13 -10.64 -4.47 -0.38
CA GLU A 13 -11.51 -3.62 0.44
C GLU A 13 -10.76 -2.47 1.14
N ILE A 14 -9.51 -2.70 1.53
CA ILE A 14 -8.64 -1.65 2.07
C ILE A 14 -8.31 -0.64 0.96
N ARG A 15 -7.82 -1.11 -0.20
CA ARG A 15 -7.47 -0.23 -1.33
C ARG A 15 -8.66 0.59 -1.83
N ARG A 16 -9.86 0.01 -1.87
CA ARG A 16 -11.11 0.73 -2.21
C ARG A 16 -11.34 1.93 -1.29
N ARG A 17 -11.14 1.77 0.02
CA ARG A 17 -11.30 2.84 1.02
C ARG A 17 -10.18 3.89 0.91
N SER A 18 -8.94 3.46 0.70
CA SER A 18 -7.82 4.35 0.44
C SER A 18 -8.09 5.24 -0.77
N ILE A 19 -8.51 4.67 -1.91
CA ILE A 19 -8.86 5.42 -3.12
C ILE A 19 -10.03 6.38 -2.87
N LYS A 20 -11.06 5.97 -2.10
CA LYS A 20 -12.18 6.85 -1.72
C LYS A 20 -11.68 8.08 -0.96
N LEU A 21 -10.72 7.91 -0.05
CA LEU A 21 -10.08 9.03 0.67
C LEU A 21 -9.25 9.92 -0.25
N TRP A 22 -8.40 9.32 -1.08
CA TRP A 22 -7.47 10.06 -1.95
C TRP A 22 -8.21 10.92 -2.97
N LYS A 23 -9.34 10.45 -3.50
CA LYS A 23 -10.21 11.24 -4.38
C LYS A 23 -10.82 12.48 -3.70
N GLY A 24 -10.77 12.56 -2.37
CA GLY A 24 -11.15 13.75 -1.61
C GLY A 24 -10.06 14.83 -1.53
N LEU A 25 -8.84 14.56 -2.00
CA LEU A 25 -7.72 15.51 -1.97
C LEU A 25 -7.76 16.43 -3.21
N PRO A 26 -7.91 17.76 -3.05
CA PRO A 26 -7.76 18.70 -4.14
C PRO A 26 -6.31 18.77 -4.64
N GLU A 27 -6.11 18.95 -5.94
CA GLU A 27 -4.77 19.06 -6.55
C GLU A 27 -3.94 20.20 -5.93
N SER A 28 -4.59 21.30 -5.53
CA SER A 28 -3.94 22.42 -4.84
C SER A 28 -3.29 22.05 -3.50
N HIS A 29 -3.58 20.87 -2.96
CA HIS A 29 -3.07 20.38 -1.68
C HIS A 29 -2.12 19.18 -1.81
N TYR A 30 -1.73 18.79 -3.04
CA TYR A 30 -0.81 17.67 -3.24
C TYR A 30 0.52 17.81 -2.48
N HIS A 31 1.05 19.04 -2.42
CA HIS A 31 2.31 19.34 -1.73
C HIS A 31 2.15 19.71 -0.25
N TRP A 32 0.91 19.75 0.27
CA TRP A 32 0.68 20.09 1.67
C TRP A 32 1.22 19.00 2.59
N LYS A 33 1.84 19.42 3.70
CA LYS A 33 2.40 18.56 4.75
C LYS A 33 1.87 19.03 6.11
N PRO A 34 1.61 18.12 7.07
CA PRO A 34 1.19 18.50 8.43
C PRO A 34 2.31 19.16 9.23
N ASP A 35 3.56 18.83 8.91
CA ASP A 35 4.78 19.42 9.45
C ASP A 35 5.94 19.23 8.45
N GLU A 36 7.07 19.90 8.69
CA GLU A 36 8.21 19.91 7.77
C GLU A 36 8.86 18.53 7.54
N LYS A 37 8.74 17.60 8.49
CA LYS A 37 9.36 16.27 8.43
C LYS A 37 8.44 15.22 7.84
N ALA A 38 7.17 15.54 7.66
CA ALA A 38 6.19 14.62 7.11
C ALA A 38 6.24 14.51 5.58
N MET A 39 5.77 13.39 5.06
CA MET A 39 5.41 13.28 3.64
C MET A 39 4.26 14.24 3.35
N SER A 40 4.30 14.85 2.16
CA SER A 40 3.14 15.57 1.61
C SER A 40 2.00 14.61 1.36
N ALA A 41 0.81 15.16 1.20
CA ALA A 41 -0.38 14.37 0.91
C ALA A 41 -0.17 13.45 -0.30
N MET A 42 0.45 13.96 -1.37
CA MET A 42 0.70 13.16 -2.57
C MET A 42 1.88 12.19 -2.41
N GLU A 43 2.94 12.55 -1.67
CA GLU A 43 4.01 11.63 -1.30
C GLU A 43 3.48 10.45 -0.47
N MET A 44 2.52 10.68 0.43
CA MET A 44 1.87 9.62 1.22
C MET A 44 1.10 8.62 0.34
N ILE A 45 0.37 9.12 -0.66
CA ILE A 45 -0.36 8.28 -1.62
C ILE A 45 0.65 7.43 -2.41
N ARG A 46 1.67 8.08 -2.98
CA ARG A 46 2.71 7.39 -3.76
C ARG A 46 3.43 6.33 -2.92
N HIS A 47 3.77 6.62 -1.67
CA HIS A 47 4.39 5.65 -0.76
C HIS A 47 3.56 4.38 -0.58
N VAL A 48 2.23 4.51 -0.44
CA VAL A 48 1.33 3.36 -0.36
C VAL A 48 1.26 2.60 -1.69
N LEU A 49 1.24 3.29 -2.82
CA LEU A 49 1.18 2.68 -4.16
C LEU A 49 2.48 1.93 -4.51
N GLU A 50 3.64 2.55 -4.25
CA GLU A 50 4.95 1.99 -4.50
C GLU A 50 5.16 0.68 -3.74
N ALA A 51 4.66 0.62 -2.51
CA ALA A 51 4.97 -0.48 -1.63
C ALA A 51 4.46 -1.83 -2.15
N ASP A 52 3.43 -1.86 -3.02
CA ASP A 52 2.97 -3.06 -3.73
C ASP A 52 4.12 -3.76 -4.48
N TYR A 53 4.98 -2.99 -5.16
CA TYR A 53 6.13 -3.51 -5.89
C TYR A 53 7.16 -4.17 -4.95
N GLY A 54 7.56 -3.45 -3.89
CA GLY A 54 8.52 -3.95 -2.90
C GLY A 54 8.00 -5.17 -2.15
N TRP A 55 6.75 -5.16 -1.70
CA TRP A 55 6.15 -6.32 -1.03
C TRP A 55 6.04 -7.52 -1.95
N ASN A 56 5.73 -7.33 -3.23
CA ASN A 56 5.70 -8.43 -4.17
C ASN A 56 7.07 -9.12 -4.30
N ILE A 57 8.17 -8.35 -4.33
CA ILE A 57 9.52 -8.93 -4.30
C ILE A 57 9.72 -9.76 -3.03
N ILE A 58 9.38 -9.21 -1.86
CA ILE A 58 9.60 -9.84 -0.56
C ILE A 58 8.82 -11.16 -0.41
N ILE A 59 7.52 -11.18 -0.75
CA ILE A 59 6.69 -12.38 -0.57
C ILE A 59 7.09 -13.51 -1.53
N ASN A 60 7.70 -13.17 -2.67
CA ASN A 60 8.28 -14.13 -3.61
C ASN A 60 9.77 -14.42 -3.29
N ARG A 61 10.27 -14.04 -2.11
CA ARG A 61 11.65 -14.24 -1.63
C ARG A 61 12.73 -13.65 -2.57
N GLY A 62 12.38 -12.60 -3.29
CA GLY A 62 13.31 -11.84 -4.11
C GLY A 62 14.29 -11.03 -3.24
N SER A 63 15.46 -10.73 -3.80
CA SER A 63 16.48 -9.94 -3.12
C SER A 63 16.13 -8.45 -3.13
N MET A 64 16.27 -7.80 -1.98
CA MET A 64 16.12 -6.35 -1.83
C MET A 64 17.47 -5.60 -1.91
N ALA A 65 18.58 -6.29 -2.19
CA ALA A 65 19.93 -5.70 -2.13
C ALA A 65 20.15 -4.55 -3.12
N ASN A 66 19.51 -4.63 -4.30
CA ASN A 66 19.54 -3.60 -5.34
C ASN A 66 18.11 -3.10 -5.61
N TYR A 67 17.28 -2.99 -4.58
CA TYR A 67 15.91 -2.51 -4.73
C TYR A 67 15.92 -1.10 -5.31
N GLN A 68 15.19 -0.93 -6.42
CA GLN A 68 14.89 0.36 -7.02
C GLN A 68 13.39 0.45 -7.23
N SER A 69 12.82 1.56 -6.80
CA SER A 69 11.40 1.81 -7.02
C SER A 69 11.14 2.12 -8.50
N PRO A 70 10.05 1.62 -9.10
CA PRO A 70 9.57 2.12 -10.39
C PRO A 70 9.27 3.62 -10.38
N TRP A 71 9.06 4.21 -9.20
CA TRP A 71 8.87 5.65 -8.99
C TRP A 71 10.17 6.41 -8.77
N GLU A 72 11.32 5.73 -8.68
CA GLU A 72 12.60 6.39 -8.50
C GLU A 72 12.86 7.36 -9.67
N ASN A 73 13.16 8.61 -9.33
CA ASN A 73 13.35 9.72 -10.27
C ASN A 73 12.13 10.05 -11.15
N GLN A 74 10.94 9.52 -10.86
CA GLN A 74 9.71 9.88 -11.56
C GLN A 74 9.08 11.15 -10.97
N PRO A 75 8.70 12.14 -11.80
CA PRO A 75 8.02 13.33 -11.31
C PRO A 75 6.67 12.96 -10.68
N MET A 76 6.25 13.75 -9.69
CA MET A 76 4.93 13.57 -9.07
C MET A 76 3.82 13.88 -10.08
N LYS A 77 2.90 12.93 -10.29
CA LYS A 77 1.78 13.06 -11.21
C LYS A 77 0.48 13.37 -10.45
N ILE A 78 -0.59 13.61 -11.20
CA ILE A 78 -1.93 13.68 -10.62
C ILE A 78 -2.40 12.30 -10.15
N LEU A 79 -3.37 12.26 -9.23
CA LEU A 79 -3.86 11.03 -8.61
C LEU A 79 -4.23 9.93 -9.61
N THR A 80 -4.93 10.27 -10.70
CA THR A 80 -5.34 9.29 -11.71
C THR A 80 -4.15 8.64 -12.39
N GLU A 81 -3.13 9.41 -12.74
CA GLU A 81 -1.93 8.91 -13.40
C GLU A 81 -1.05 8.08 -12.45
N GLU A 82 -0.99 8.43 -11.15
CA GLU A 82 -0.32 7.58 -10.15
C GLU A 82 -1.03 6.23 -9.99
N LEU A 83 -2.36 6.23 -9.95
CA LEU A 83 -3.16 5.00 -9.84
C LEU A 83 -2.98 4.11 -11.08
N GLU A 84 -3.04 4.69 -12.27
CA GLU A 84 -2.80 3.98 -13.53
C GLU A 84 -1.39 3.39 -13.60
N PHE A 85 -0.38 4.15 -13.17
CA PHE A 85 1.00 3.67 -13.11
C PHE A 85 1.19 2.55 -12.08
N ALA A 86 0.48 2.60 -10.95
CA ALA A 86 0.55 1.58 -9.91
C ALA A 86 -0.17 0.27 -10.26
N GLU A 87 -1.17 0.33 -11.15
CA GLU A 87 -2.09 -0.78 -11.40
C GLU A 87 -1.39 -2.10 -11.79
N PRO A 88 -0.39 -2.12 -12.70
CA PRO A 88 0.32 -3.37 -13.02
C PRO A 88 1.04 -3.99 -11.82
N HIS A 89 1.57 -3.16 -10.92
CA HIS A 89 2.24 -3.63 -9.71
C HIS A 89 1.25 -4.20 -8.69
N ARG A 90 0.07 -3.57 -8.54
CA ARG A 90 -1.02 -4.10 -7.71
C ARG A 90 -1.53 -5.43 -8.25
N GLN A 91 -1.73 -5.57 -9.56
CA GLN A 91 -2.16 -6.83 -10.16
C GLN A 91 -1.13 -7.94 -9.96
N ALA A 92 0.16 -7.67 -10.21
CA ALA A 92 1.23 -8.64 -9.98
C ALA A 92 1.29 -9.10 -8.51
N PHE A 93 1.12 -8.18 -7.57
CA PHE A 93 1.05 -8.51 -6.14
C PHE A 93 -0.14 -9.44 -5.82
N LEU A 94 -1.35 -9.10 -6.26
CA LEU A 94 -2.55 -9.90 -5.99
C LEU A 94 -2.48 -11.28 -6.67
N GLU A 95 -1.93 -11.35 -7.89
CA GLU A 95 -1.68 -12.62 -8.59
C GLU A 95 -0.71 -13.52 -7.81
N SER A 96 0.37 -12.96 -7.27
CA SER A 96 1.30 -13.71 -6.42
C SER A 96 0.60 -14.22 -5.16
N VAL A 97 -0.20 -13.39 -4.48
CA VAL A 97 -0.99 -13.82 -3.32
C VAL A 97 -1.95 -14.96 -3.67
N GLY A 98 -2.60 -14.91 -4.83
CA GLY A 98 -3.54 -15.92 -5.31
C GLY A 98 -2.91 -17.28 -5.63
N LYS A 99 -1.59 -17.33 -5.85
CA LYS A 99 -0.85 -18.56 -6.18
C LYS A 99 -0.44 -19.38 -4.96
N PHE A 100 -0.37 -18.78 -3.77
CA PHE A 100 0.00 -19.50 -2.55
C PHE A 100 -1.10 -20.47 -2.12
N SER A 101 -0.67 -21.68 -1.73
CA SER A 101 -1.50 -22.65 -1.04
C SER A 101 -1.73 -22.27 0.43
N ASP A 102 -2.78 -22.80 1.04
CA ASP A 102 -3.05 -22.57 2.47
C ASP A 102 -1.86 -23.03 3.35
N LYS A 103 -1.20 -24.15 2.98
CA LYS A 103 0.02 -24.63 3.63
C LYS A 103 1.17 -23.62 3.54
N GLU A 104 1.41 -23.05 2.36
CA GLU A 104 2.46 -22.04 2.21
C GLU A 104 2.16 -20.80 3.05
N LEU A 105 0.90 -20.37 3.10
CA LEU A 105 0.48 -19.22 3.90
C LEU A 105 0.68 -19.45 5.41
N ASP A 106 0.49 -20.68 5.88
CA ASP A 106 0.54 -21.02 7.31
C ASP A 106 1.95 -21.39 7.80
N GLU A 107 2.81 -21.91 6.92
CA GLU A 107 4.10 -22.48 7.30
C GLU A 107 5.32 -21.73 6.72
N THR A 108 5.19 -20.99 5.62
CA THR A 108 6.33 -20.31 5.00
C THR A 108 6.82 -19.16 5.87
N GLU A 109 8.11 -19.16 6.21
CA GLU A 109 8.77 -18.00 6.80
C GLU A 109 9.24 -17.00 5.74
N ILE A 110 9.00 -15.72 5.99
CA ILE A 110 9.53 -14.56 5.28
C ILE A 110 10.40 -13.77 6.25
N ILE A 111 11.55 -13.27 5.76
CA ILE A 111 12.44 -12.39 6.52
C ILE A 111 12.07 -10.95 6.19
N HIS A 112 11.69 -10.17 7.20
CA HIS A 112 11.37 -8.76 7.00
C HIS A 112 12.66 -7.97 6.72
N PRO A 113 12.78 -7.29 5.57
CA PRO A 113 14.06 -6.71 5.14
C PRO A 113 14.56 -5.58 6.05
N GLY A 114 13.67 -4.85 6.72
CA GLY A 114 14.05 -3.71 7.56
C GLY A 114 14.52 -4.05 8.99
N ASN A 115 14.25 -5.26 9.49
CA ASN A 115 14.61 -5.63 10.87
C ASN A 115 15.09 -7.08 11.03
N GLY A 116 15.11 -7.87 9.95
CA GLY A 116 15.59 -9.25 9.96
C GLY A 116 14.65 -10.25 10.65
N GLU A 117 13.50 -9.81 11.16
CA GLU A 117 12.57 -10.71 11.86
C GLU A 117 11.92 -11.71 10.90
N LYS A 118 11.82 -12.95 11.36
CA LYS A 118 11.05 -14.00 10.68
C LYS A 118 9.58 -13.86 10.99
N LYS A 119 8.73 -13.96 9.95
CA LYS A 119 7.27 -13.98 10.08
C LYS A 119 6.67 -15.02 9.15
N ILE A 120 5.61 -15.66 9.59
CA ILE A 120 4.78 -16.53 8.73
C ILE A 120 4.16 -15.69 7.61
N LEU A 121 4.17 -16.20 6.38
CA LEU A 121 3.75 -15.51 5.16
C LEU A 121 2.33 -14.92 5.28
N GLY A 122 1.36 -15.71 5.74
CA GLY A 122 -0.01 -15.22 5.95
C GLY A 122 -0.08 -14.05 6.94
N LYS A 123 0.69 -14.12 8.05
CA LYS A 123 0.80 -13.01 9.02
C LYS A 123 1.47 -11.78 8.40
N TYR A 124 2.46 -12.00 7.53
CA TYR A 124 3.14 -10.93 6.81
C TYR A 124 2.19 -10.22 5.83
N LEU A 125 1.37 -10.98 5.10
CA LEU A 125 0.35 -10.44 4.20
C LEU A 125 -0.71 -9.63 4.95
N LEU A 126 -1.20 -10.10 6.10
CA LEU A 126 -2.12 -9.32 6.94
C LEU A 126 -1.49 -8.01 7.41
N ARG A 127 -0.20 -8.01 7.76
CA ARG A 127 0.55 -6.79 8.11
C ARG A 127 0.59 -5.80 6.95
N ILE A 128 0.72 -6.26 5.70
CA ILE A 128 0.70 -5.37 4.52
C ILE A 128 -0.64 -4.62 4.44
N GLY A 129 -1.77 -5.31 4.63
CA GLY A 129 -3.08 -4.65 4.64
C GLY A 129 -3.23 -3.67 5.81
N TYR A 130 -2.72 -4.05 7.00
CA TYR A 130 -2.71 -3.17 8.16
C TYR A 130 -1.88 -1.89 7.92
N HIS A 131 -0.74 -1.98 7.25
CA HIS A 131 0.09 -0.82 6.90
C HIS A 131 -0.67 0.19 6.04
N GLU A 132 -1.35 -0.25 4.99
CA GLU A 132 -2.16 0.63 4.16
C GLU A 132 -3.32 1.24 4.98
N SER A 133 -3.94 0.47 5.87
CA SER A 133 -5.01 0.96 6.76
C SER A 133 -4.52 2.04 7.75
N VAL A 134 -3.30 1.90 8.27
CA VAL A 134 -2.66 2.93 9.12
C VAL A 134 -2.47 4.22 8.33
N HIS A 135 -1.99 4.14 7.09
CA HIS A 135 -1.83 5.32 6.24
C HIS A 135 -3.19 5.92 5.79
N ALA A 136 -4.23 5.11 5.61
CA ALA A 136 -5.59 5.62 5.40
C ALA A 136 -6.08 6.43 6.62
N GLY A 137 -5.82 5.95 7.84
CA GLY A 137 -6.09 6.69 9.08
C GLY A 137 -5.29 8.00 9.18
N GLN A 138 -3.99 7.95 8.87
CA GLN A 138 -3.13 9.14 8.81
C GLN A 138 -3.63 10.16 7.77
N PHE A 139 -4.07 9.70 6.60
CA PHE A 139 -4.58 10.54 5.54
C PHE A 139 -5.90 11.23 5.91
N GLN A 140 -6.76 10.57 6.70
CA GLN A 140 -7.93 11.25 7.28
C GLN A 140 -7.53 12.43 8.18
N CYS A 141 -6.45 12.29 8.95
CA CYS A 141 -5.90 13.39 9.74
C CYS A 141 -5.37 14.53 8.85
N TYR A 142 -4.73 14.21 7.72
CA TYR A 142 -4.29 15.21 6.73
C TYR A 142 -5.48 16.02 6.21
N LEU A 143 -6.52 15.35 5.72
CA LEU A 143 -7.73 16.01 5.23
C LEU A 143 -8.38 16.88 6.31
N ARG A 144 -8.40 16.42 7.57
CA ARG A 144 -8.90 17.20 8.70
C ARG A 144 -8.06 18.46 8.95
N ALA A 145 -6.74 18.35 8.93
CA ALA A 145 -5.83 19.48 9.16
C ALA A 145 -5.88 20.52 8.02
N MET A 146 -6.16 20.07 6.79
CA MET A 146 -6.43 20.96 5.64
C MET A 146 -7.85 21.57 5.66
N ASN A 147 -8.68 21.25 6.66
CA ASN A 147 -10.10 21.63 6.71
C ASN A 147 -10.90 21.17 5.48
N ILE A 148 -10.57 20.01 4.92
CA ILE A 148 -11.27 19.39 3.79
C ILE A 148 -12.35 18.44 4.30
N LYS A 149 -13.51 18.44 3.62
CA LYS A 149 -14.57 17.45 3.88
C LYS A 149 -14.04 16.05 3.62
N ARG A 150 -13.98 15.23 4.67
CA ARG A 150 -13.54 13.83 4.55
C ARG A 150 -14.63 12.99 3.90
N PRO A 151 -14.28 12.14 2.91
CA PRO A 151 -15.15 11.08 2.44
C PRO A 151 -15.51 10.13 3.59
N ASP A 152 -16.75 9.65 3.61
CA ASP A 152 -17.12 8.54 4.50
C ASP A 152 -16.49 7.24 3.98
N ILE A 153 -15.83 6.47 4.83
CA ILE A 153 -15.17 5.21 4.46
C ILE A 153 -15.78 3.98 5.13
N TRP A 154 -16.82 4.19 5.94
CA TRP A 154 -17.55 3.15 6.66
C TRP A 154 -18.79 2.66 5.89
N ASP A 155 -18.77 2.89 4.58
CA ASP A 155 -19.73 2.49 3.54
C ASP A 155 -20.72 3.61 3.17
#